data_AF-A0A7S0CD41-F1
#
_entry.id   AF-A0A7S0CD41-F1
#
_cell.length_a   1.000
_cell.length_b   1.000
_cell.length_c   1.000
_cell.angle_alpha   90.00
_cell.angle_beta   90.00
_cell.angle_gamma   90.00
#
_symmetry.space_group_name_H-M   'P 1'
#
loop_
_entity.id
_entity.type
_entity.pdbx_description
1 polymer ?
#
loop_
_entity_poly.entity_id
_entity_poly.type
_entity_poly.pdbx_seq_one_letter_code
_entity_poly.pdbx_strand_id
1 'polypeptide(L)'
;KVFTRTEMEYIADAVIAAGPQCIVLSDEVYKYIVHSPPKSNTSGTMDNTCDTDENSGFTCTASACEGHEHFASLPGMWDRTITISSAGKTFSMTGWQVGWAVGPEHLISPIHQLMPYVQFCASTVMQEALARTLSKADEAYLGYENYYQYLMQKYKRKRDLLGNALNASGFAIPDYDITPGGGFFIFARIGKSIRNVLPRERINVENKSAPGGIARMDWALCQWMAEEKGILCIPASPFFSNKSAEAGVSDEFVRIAFCKSDETIEKAAERLLKLVTSSSGSSTDGNSVDSNDFPVEVNA
;
A
#
# COMPACT_ATOMS: atom_id res chain seq x y z
N LYS A 1 1.29 4.85 -3.05
CA LYS A 1 1.87 6.19 -3.31
C LYS A 1 1.06 7.18 -2.49
N VAL A 2 1.71 8.17 -1.89
CA VAL A 2 1.03 9.35 -1.32
C VAL A 2 1.16 10.47 -2.35
N PHE A 3 0.07 11.17 -2.65
CA PHE A 3 0.12 12.29 -3.59
C PHE A 3 0.82 13.47 -2.92
N THR A 4 1.71 14.12 -3.67
CA THR A 4 2.30 15.38 -3.22
C THR A 4 1.27 16.51 -3.38
N ARG A 5 1.43 17.58 -2.60
CA ARG A 5 0.59 18.78 -2.74
C ARG A 5 0.53 19.27 -4.18
N THR A 6 1.68 19.42 -4.83
CA THR A 6 1.78 19.88 -6.22
C THR A 6 1.03 18.96 -7.20
N GLU A 7 1.09 17.64 -7.03
CA GLU A 7 0.29 16.72 -7.84
C GLU A 7 -1.21 16.90 -7.61
N MET A 8 -1.63 17.10 -6.36
CA MET A 8 -3.04 17.34 -6.04
C MET A 8 -3.53 18.69 -6.55
N GLU A 9 -2.70 19.74 -6.53
CA GLU A 9 -3.00 21.05 -7.12
C GLU A 9 -3.23 20.95 -8.63
N TYR A 10 -2.38 20.20 -9.36
CA TYR A 10 -2.62 19.94 -10.79
C TYR A 10 -3.93 19.18 -11.06
N ILE A 11 -4.28 18.23 -10.20
CA ILE A 11 -5.56 17.51 -10.31
C ILE A 11 -6.72 18.47 -10.00
N ALA A 12 -6.59 19.32 -8.99
CA ALA A 12 -7.59 20.32 -8.61
C ALA A 12 -7.84 21.31 -9.76
N ASP A 13 -6.80 21.81 -10.41
CA ASP A 13 -6.91 22.68 -11.58
C ASP A 13 -7.67 22.01 -12.72
N ALA A 14 -7.37 20.74 -13.01
CA ALA A 14 -8.08 19.96 -14.02
C ALA A 14 -9.56 19.74 -13.67
N VAL A 15 -9.84 19.48 -12.39
CA VAL A 15 -11.19 19.30 -11.83
C VAL A 15 -12.00 20.60 -11.90
N ILE A 16 -11.38 21.76 -11.68
CA ILE A 16 -11.99 23.09 -11.86
C ILE A 16 -12.27 23.34 -13.34
N ALA A 17 -11.29 23.09 -14.20
CA ALA A 17 -11.41 23.31 -15.64
C ALA A 17 -12.49 22.42 -16.30
N ALA A 18 -12.70 21.21 -15.77
CA ALA A 18 -13.78 20.32 -16.20
C ALA A 18 -15.20 20.85 -15.88
N GLY A 19 -15.30 21.93 -15.11
CA GLY A 19 -16.56 22.59 -14.76
C GLY A 19 -17.23 21.99 -13.52
N PRO A 20 -18.30 22.63 -13.02
CA PRO A 20 -18.85 22.42 -11.68
C PRO A 20 -19.46 21.03 -11.45
N GLN A 21 -19.74 20.26 -12.50
CA GLN A 21 -20.30 18.90 -12.41
C GLN A 21 -19.26 17.81 -12.11
N CYS A 22 -17.96 18.10 -12.27
CA CYS A 22 -16.88 17.13 -12.01
C CYS A 22 -16.55 16.98 -10.50
N ILE A 23 -17.18 16.01 -9.83
CA ILE A 23 -16.98 15.74 -8.39
C ILE A 23 -15.77 14.82 -8.18
N VAL A 24 -15.11 14.96 -7.03
CA VAL A 24 -13.98 14.13 -6.59
C VAL A 24 -14.42 13.18 -5.49
N LEU A 25 -14.06 11.90 -5.65
CA LEU A 25 -14.14 10.91 -4.60
C LEU A 25 -12.72 10.64 -4.08
N SER A 26 -12.39 11.20 -2.92
CA SER A 26 -11.06 11.04 -2.30
C SER A 26 -11.07 9.82 -1.37
N ASP A 27 -10.51 8.69 -1.83
CA ASP A 27 -10.34 7.48 -1.02
C ASP A 27 -9.08 7.60 -0.14
N GLU A 28 -9.30 7.92 1.14
CA GLU A 28 -8.23 8.22 2.09
C GLU A 28 -8.17 7.19 3.24
N VAL A 29 -8.56 5.94 2.95
CA VAL A 29 -8.60 4.85 3.94
C VAL A 29 -7.23 4.51 4.55
N TYR A 30 -6.12 4.96 3.94
CA TYR A 30 -4.75 4.75 4.41
C TYR A 30 -4.08 6.00 4.97
N LYS A 31 -4.81 7.10 5.24
CA LYS A 31 -4.23 8.39 5.64
C LYS A 31 -3.29 8.38 6.85
N TYR A 32 -3.44 7.40 7.75
CA TYR A 32 -2.56 7.23 8.93
C TYR A 32 -1.40 6.24 8.72
N ILE A 33 -1.26 5.65 7.53
CA ILE A 33 -0.20 4.70 7.20
C ILE A 33 0.68 5.36 6.13
N VAL A 34 1.41 6.40 6.51
CA VAL A 34 2.35 7.11 5.63
C VAL A 34 3.78 6.82 6.08
N HIS A 35 4.45 5.89 5.40
CA HIS A 35 5.79 5.43 5.80
C HIS A 35 6.93 6.17 5.07
N SER A 36 6.61 6.90 4.00
CA SER A 36 7.50 7.86 3.32
C SER A 36 6.69 9.11 2.96
N PRO A 37 6.68 10.14 3.81
CA PRO A 37 5.92 11.36 3.54
C PRO A 37 6.51 12.12 2.34
N PRO A 38 5.72 12.96 1.65
CA PRO A 38 6.23 13.94 0.70
C PRO A 38 7.31 14.82 1.34
N LYS A 39 8.41 15.07 0.63
CA LYS A 39 9.40 16.06 1.05
C LYS A 39 8.80 17.45 0.86
N SER A 40 8.79 18.29 1.89
CA SER A 40 8.39 19.69 1.76
C SER A 40 9.45 20.44 0.94
N ASN A 41 9.02 21.15 -0.09
CA ASN A 41 9.91 22.04 -0.86
C ASN A 41 10.11 23.42 -0.20
N THR A 42 9.72 23.59 1.06
CA THR A 42 9.74 24.88 1.75
C THR A 42 10.93 25.02 2.70
N SER A 43 11.94 25.76 2.22
CA SER A 43 12.88 26.53 3.03
C SER A 43 12.19 27.79 3.62
N GLY A 44 11.04 27.60 4.24
CA GLY A 44 10.26 28.65 4.90
C GLY A 44 9.64 28.06 6.14
N THR A 45 9.94 28.65 7.29
CA THR A 45 9.24 28.47 8.56
C THR A 45 7.75 28.28 8.30
N MET A 46 7.22 27.10 8.63
CA MET A 46 5.78 26.93 8.80
C MET A 46 5.37 27.87 9.93
N ASP A 47 4.73 28.98 9.58
CA ASP A 47 3.98 29.74 10.57
C ASP A 47 2.78 28.86 10.94
N ASN A 48 2.85 28.20 12.09
CA ASN A 48 1.78 27.38 12.65
C ASN A 48 0.63 28.26 13.21
N THR A 49 0.38 29.42 12.61
CA THR A 49 -0.78 30.25 12.93
C THR A 49 -1.95 29.78 12.09
N CYS A 50 -2.66 28.76 12.59
CA CYS A 50 -4.06 28.58 12.25
C CYS A 50 -4.81 29.81 12.80
N ASP A 51 -5.65 30.44 11.98
CA ASP A 51 -6.60 31.44 12.46
C ASP A 51 -7.45 30.77 13.54
N THR A 52 -7.23 31.15 14.79
CA THR A 52 -8.04 30.71 15.92
C THR A 52 -9.38 31.39 15.78
N ASP A 53 -10.38 30.65 15.30
CA ASP A 53 -11.76 31.06 15.42
C ASP A 53 -12.15 30.89 16.91
N GLU A 54 -11.90 31.92 17.72
CA GLU A 54 -12.07 31.94 19.19
C GLU A 54 -13.49 31.54 19.65
N ASN A 55 -14.47 31.53 18.75
CA ASN A 55 -15.84 31.11 19.02
C ASN A 55 -16.12 29.61 18.83
N SER A 56 -15.19 28.82 18.28
CA SER A 56 -15.44 27.40 17.95
C SER A 56 -14.97 26.41 19.02
N GLY A 57 -14.15 26.85 19.99
CA GLY A 57 -13.58 25.96 21.01
C GLY A 57 -12.68 24.84 20.46
N PHE A 58 -12.35 24.86 19.17
CA PHE A 58 -11.58 23.82 18.49
C PHE A 58 -10.20 24.36 18.13
N THR A 59 -9.21 24.11 18.99
CA THR A 59 -7.81 24.34 18.63
C THR A 59 -7.40 23.33 17.57
N CYS A 60 -7.09 23.80 16.37
CA CYS A 60 -6.51 22.99 15.29
C CYS A 60 -5.06 22.63 15.70
N THR A 61 -4.90 21.53 16.43
CA THR A 61 -3.59 20.96 16.74
C THR A 61 -2.97 20.41 15.45
N ALA A 62 -1.63 20.38 15.43
CA ALA A 62 -0.79 19.94 14.31
C ALA A 62 -1.40 18.80 13.49
N SER A 63 -1.28 18.86 12.15
CA SER A 63 -1.90 17.96 11.18
C SER A 63 -2.16 16.56 11.75
N ALA A 64 -3.43 16.27 12.03
CA ALA A 64 -3.86 15.00 12.64
C ALA A 64 -3.43 13.76 11.83
N CYS A 65 -3.05 13.95 10.55
CA CYS A 65 -2.49 12.90 9.69
C CYS A 65 -1.09 13.33 9.19
N GLU A 66 -0.04 13.05 9.96
CA GLU A 66 1.33 13.39 9.58
C GLU A 66 1.70 12.79 8.20
N GLY A 67 2.14 13.64 7.27
CA GLY A 67 2.54 13.24 5.93
C GLY A 67 1.41 12.99 4.92
N HIS A 68 0.15 13.27 5.29
CA HIS A 68 -1.02 13.20 4.40
C HIS A 68 -1.73 14.55 4.37
N GLU A 69 -2.19 14.95 3.18
CA GLU A 69 -2.99 16.15 2.99
C GLU A 69 -4.32 15.77 2.35
N HIS A 70 -5.42 16.26 2.92
CA HIS A 70 -6.77 15.99 2.44
C HIS A 70 -7.00 16.73 1.13
N PHE A 71 -7.45 16.04 0.09
CA PHE A 71 -7.74 16.70 -1.20
C PHE A 71 -8.79 17.81 -1.05
N ALA A 72 -9.78 17.58 -0.17
CA ALA A 72 -10.83 18.55 0.15
C ALA A 72 -10.32 19.84 0.83
N SER A 73 -9.09 19.85 1.36
CA SER A 73 -8.48 21.05 1.98
C SER A 73 -7.85 22.00 0.97
N LEU A 74 -7.71 21.58 -0.30
CA LEU A 74 -7.21 22.45 -1.35
C LEU A 74 -8.22 23.56 -1.69
N PRO A 75 -7.75 24.75 -2.11
CA PRO A 75 -8.62 25.86 -2.49
C PRO A 75 -9.69 25.45 -3.50
N GLY A 76 -10.97 25.70 -3.15
CA GLY A 76 -12.11 25.39 -4.01
C GLY A 76 -12.49 23.91 -4.12
N MET A 77 -11.82 23.00 -3.41
CA MET A 77 -12.08 21.55 -3.51
C MET A 77 -13.10 21.01 -2.52
N TRP A 78 -13.37 21.71 -1.40
CA TRP A 78 -14.34 21.26 -0.39
C TRP A 78 -15.73 21.00 -1.00
N ASP A 79 -16.29 21.98 -1.71
CA ASP A 79 -17.65 21.91 -2.26
C ASP A 79 -17.84 20.82 -3.34
N ARG A 80 -16.78 20.08 -3.67
CA ARG A 80 -16.75 19.15 -4.81
C ARG A 80 -16.09 17.83 -4.46
N THR A 81 -15.76 17.60 -3.19
CA THR A 81 -15.03 16.42 -2.75
C THR A 81 -15.81 15.66 -1.68
N ILE A 82 -15.95 14.35 -1.89
CA ILE A 82 -16.36 13.41 -0.83
C ILE A 82 -15.10 12.66 -0.40
N THR A 83 -14.72 12.82 0.86
CA THR A 83 -13.59 12.12 1.49
C THR A 83 -14.08 10.85 2.15
N ILE A 84 -13.54 9.69 1.76
CA ILE A 84 -13.88 8.38 2.30
C ILE A 84 -12.79 7.91 3.27
N SER A 85 -13.20 7.28 4.37
CA SER A 85 -12.31 6.71 5.37
C SER A 85 -12.80 5.35 5.89
N SER A 86 -11.87 4.57 6.44
CA SER A 86 -12.14 3.21 6.94
C SER A 86 -11.56 3.00 8.33
N ALA A 87 -12.41 2.60 9.28
CA ALA A 87 -11.97 2.13 10.60
C ALA A 87 -11.16 0.84 10.45
N GLY A 88 -11.57 -0.06 9.55
CA GLY A 88 -10.94 -1.35 9.37
C GLY A 88 -9.48 -1.27 8.92
N LYS A 89 -9.14 -0.28 8.10
CA LYS A 89 -7.76 -0.02 7.67
C LYS A 89 -6.95 0.71 8.75
N THR A 90 -7.54 1.70 9.38
CA THR A 90 -6.91 2.53 10.42
C THR A 90 -6.57 1.70 11.67
N PHE A 91 -7.53 0.91 12.17
CA PHE A 91 -7.41 0.18 13.44
C PHE A 91 -7.06 -1.30 13.27
N SER A 92 -6.70 -1.74 12.05
CA SER A 92 -6.46 -3.17 11.74
C SER A 92 -7.67 -4.08 12.05
N MET A 93 -8.89 -3.55 11.91
CA MET A 93 -10.16 -4.19 12.25
C MET A 93 -11.04 -4.40 11.01
N THR A 94 -10.51 -5.02 9.96
CA THR A 94 -11.23 -5.13 8.68
C THR A 94 -12.58 -5.84 8.78
N GLY A 95 -12.74 -6.75 9.75
CA GLY A 95 -14.00 -7.45 10.02
C GLY A 95 -15.10 -6.58 10.64
N TRP A 96 -14.81 -5.36 11.08
CA TRP A 96 -15.83 -4.45 11.64
C TRP A 96 -16.73 -3.85 10.55
N GLN A 97 -16.22 -3.76 9.32
CA GLN A 97 -16.96 -3.21 8.18
C GLN A 97 -17.58 -1.82 8.46
N VAL A 98 -16.84 -0.97 9.16
CA VAL A 98 -17.23 0.43 9.43
C VAL A 98 -16.28 1.40 8.73
N GLY A 99 -16.87 2.43 8.15
CA GLY A 99 -16.20 3.57 7.52
C GLY A 99 -17.12 4.79 7.57
N TRP A 100 -16.65 5.91 7.04
CA TRP A 100 -17.40 7.16 7.00
C TRP A 100 -17.05 7.96 5.75
N ALA A 101 -17.96 8.84 5.35
CA ALA A 101 -17.77 9.80 4.28
C ALA A 101 -17.96 11.21 4.84
N VAL A 102 -17.10 12.15 4.45
CA VAL A 102 -17.14 13.56 4.84
C VAL A 102 -17.14 14.40 3.57
N GLY A 103 -18.04 15.37 3.47
CA GLY A 103 -18.15 16.25 2.33
C GLY A 103 -19.26 17.28 2.54
N PRO A 104 -19.49 18.15 1.55
CA PRO A 104 -20.49 19.20 1.63
C PRO A 104 -21.90 18.60 1.62
N GLU A 105 -22.84 19.30 2.26
CA GLU A 105 -24.22 18.81 2.47
C GLU A 105 -24.90 18.36 1.17
N HIS A 106 -24.74 19.13 0.10
CA HIS A 106 -25.37 18.83 -1.19
C HIS A 106 -24.86 17.53 -1.85
N LEU A 107 -23.68 17.03 -1.44
CA LEU A 107 -23.15 15.74 -1.89
C LEU A 107 -23.47 14.59 -0.92
N ILE A 108 -23.46 14.86 0.39
CA ILE A 108 -23.72 13.84 1.41
C ILE A 108 -25.21 13.54 1.57
N SER A 109 -26.08 14.55 1.47
CA SER A 109 -27.53 14.40 1.68
C SER A 109 -28.15 13.34 0.74
N PRO A 110 -27.88 13.32 -0.58
CA PRO A 110 -28.38 12.25 -1.45
C PRO A 110 -27.86 10.85 -1.07
N ILE A 111 -26.61 10.72 -0.63
CA ILE A 111 -26.03 9.44 -0.18
C ILE A 111 -26.78 8.95 1.07
N HIS A 112 -27.02 9.85 2.02
CA HIS A 112 -27.76 9.53 3.23
C HIS A 112 -29.21 9.13 2.93
N GLN A 113 -29.90 9.83 2.03
CA GLN A 113 -31.27 9.50 1.60
C GLN A 113 -31.38 8.12 0.94
N LEU A 114 -30.32 7.65 0.26
CA LEU A 114 -30.26 6.31 -0.34
C LEU A 114 -29.96 5.20 0.67
N MET A 115 -29.34 5.51 1.80
CA MET A 115 -28.88 4.53 2.78
C MET A 115 -29.98 3.58 3.30
N PRO A 116 -31.22 4.04 3.58
CA PRO A 116 -32.37 3.19 3.90
C PRO A 116 -32.62 2.04 2.92
N TYR A 117 -32.32 2.24 1.63
CA TYR A 117 -32.61 1.30 0.56
C TYR A 117 -31.45 0.34 0.23
N VAL A 118 -30.25 0.61 0.76
CA VAL A 118 -29.05 -0.22 0.52
C VAL A 118 -28.72 -1.09 1.72
N GLN A 119 -28.59 -0.48 2.91
CA GLN A 119 -28.17 -1.17 4.13
C GLN A 119 -29.07 -0.83 5.34
N PHE A 120 -29.89 0.21 5.22
CA PHE A 120 -30.65 0.80 6.31
C PHE A 120 -29.80 1.54 7.33
N CYS A 121 -28.99 0.82 8.12
CA CYS A 121 -28.09 1.41 9.10
C CYS A 121 -26.80 0.61 9.27
N ALA A 122 -25.75 1.28 9.72
CA ALA A 122 -24.52 0.62 10.18
C ALA A 122 -24.74 -0.01 11.57
N SER A 123 -23.93 -1.03 11.91
CA SER A 123 -23.99 -1.71 13.20
C SER A 123 -23.79 -0.73 14.37
N THR A 124 -24.80 -0.58 15.24
CA THR A 124 -24.76 0.31 16.41
C THR A 124 -23.60 -0.03 17.34
N VAL A 125 -23.35 -1.32 17.57
CA VAL A 125 -22.25 -1.78 18.45
C VAL A 125 -20.89 -1.33 17.90
N MET A 126 -20.70 -1.43 16.58
CA MET A 126 -19.44 -1.02 15.95
C MET A 126 -19.29 0.50 15.87
N GLN A 127 -20.40 1.23 15.67
CA GLN A 127 -20.39 2.69 15.71
C GLN A 127 -20.00 3.20 17.10
N GLU A 128 -20.57 2.64 18.17
CA GLU A 128 -20.24 3.01 19.55
C GLU A 128 -18.78 2.69 19.89
N ALA A 129 -18.30 1.51 19.47
CA ALA A 129 -16.92 1.13 19.70
C ALA A 129 -15.94 2.03 18.92
N LEU A 130 -16.26 2.40 17.69
CA LEU A 130 -15.46 3.32 16.88
C LEU A 130 -15.42 4.72 17.50
N ALA A 131 -16.56 5.26 17.94
CA ALA A 131 -16.64 6.58 18.56
C ALA A 131 -15.67 6.70 19.76
N ARG A 132 -15.64 5.68 20.63
CA ARG A 132 -14.69 5.62 21.76
C ARG A 132 -13.24 5.40 21.32
N THR A 133 -13.03 4.65 20.25
CA THR A 133 -11.69 4.32 19.75
C THR A 133 -11.02 5.55 19.14
N LEU A 134 -11.76 6.41 18.44
CA LEU A 134 -11.22 7.63 17.83
C LEU A 134 -10.59 8.54 18.88
N SER A 135 -11.30 8.86 19.97
CA SER A 135 -10.74 9.69 21.05
C SER A 135 -9.55 9.04 21.74
N LYS A 136 -9.58 7.73 21.95
CA LYS A 136 -8.46 6.99 22.55
C LYS A 136 -7.24 6.89 21.63
N ALA A 137 -7.44 6.98 20.32
CA ALA A 137 -6.35 6.87 19.36
C ALA A 137 -5.41 8.08 19.41
N ASP A 138 -5.90 9.22 19.89
CA ASP A 138 -5.13 10.44 20.13
C ASP A 138 -4.33 10.40 21.45
N GLU A 139 -4.60 9.43 22.32
CA GLU A 139 -3.88 9.22 23.58
C GLU A 139 -2.60 8.39 23.38
N ALA A 140 -1.65 8.55 24.31
CA ALA A 140 -0.38 7.82 24.31
C ALA A 140 -0.57 6.30 24.20
N TYR A 141 0.17 5.67 23.27
CA TYR A 141 0.00 4.27 22.94
C TYR A 141 1.35 3.56 22.80
N LEU A 142 1.60 2.56 23.65
CA LEU A 142 2.82 1.72 23.63
C LEU A 142 4.14 2.52 23.54
N GLY A 143 4.24 3.65 24.26
CA GLY A 143 5.43 4.51 24.27
C GLY A 143 5.53 5.51 23.11
N TYR A 144 4.50 5.58 22.26
CA TYR A 144 4.33 6.62 21.24
C TYR A 144 3.36 7.69 21.74
N GLU A 145 3.44 8.89 21.15
CA GLU A 145 2.58 10.02 21.48
C GLU A 145 1.09 9.69 21.26
N ASN A 146 0.80 8.93 20.21
CA ASN A 146 -0.54 8.45 19.91
C ASN A 146 -0.50 7.13 19.09
N TYR A 147 -1.67 6.51 18.88
CA TYR A 147 -1.79 5.26 18.13
C TYR A 147 -1.36 5.41 16.66
N TYR A 148 -1.61 6.56 16.04
CA TYR A 148 -1.30 6.80 14.63
C TYR A 148 0.22 6.85 14.38
N GLN A 149 0.98 7.47 15.27
CA GLN A 149 2.44 7.46 15.23
C GLN A 149 3.00 6.04 15.37
N TYR A 150 2.48 5.26 16.33
CA TYR A 150 2.82 3.84 16.45
C TYR A 150 2.53 3.07 15.16
N LEU A 151 1.35 3.29 14.56
CA LEU A 151 0.90 2.61 13.34
C LEU A 151 1.85 2.89 12.18
N MET A 152 2.22 4.16 12.00
CA MET A 152 3.16 4.61 10.98
C MET A 152 4.52 3.91 11.13
N GLN A 153 5.11 3.94 12.33
CA GLN A 153 6.43 3.34 12.60
C GLN A 153 6.40 1.81 12.44
N LYS A 154 5.33 1.16 12.92
CA LYS A 154 5.10 -0.28 12.74
C LYS A 154 5.11 -0.68 11.26
N TYR A 155 4.39 0.04 10.42
CA TYR A 155 4.30 -0.28 8.99
C TYR A 155 5.55 0.13 8.21
N LYS A 156 6.25 1.19 8.61
CA LYS A 156 7.56 1.55 8.06
C LYS A 156 8.58 0.43 8.24
N ARG A 157 8.73 -0.09 9.46
CA ARG A 157 9.63 -1.23 9.73
C ARG A 157 9.29 -2.47 8.89
N LYS A 158 8.00 -2.80 8.78
CA LYS A 158 7.53 -3.96 7.99
C LYS A 158 7.76 -3.78 6.50
N ARG A 159 7.56 -2.57 5.97
CA ARG A 159 7.91 -2.21 4.61
C ARG A 159 9.39 -2.43 4.36
N ASP A 160 10.25 -1.93 5.24
CA ASP A 160 11.71 -2.00 5.06
C ASP A 160 12.19 -3.45 5.06
N LEU A 161 11.69 -4.26 5.99
CA LEU A 161 12.00 -5.69 6.06
C LEU A 161 11.64 -6.42 4.76
N LEU A 162 10.40 -6.28 4.28
CA LEU A 162 9.97 -6.91 3.04
C LEU A 162 10.67 -6.31 1.81
N GLY A 163 10.82 -4.99 1.77
CA GLY A 163 11.42 -4.24 0.67
C GLY A 163 12.88 -4.64 0.44
N ASN A 164 13.65 -4.78 1.52
CA ASN A 164 15.03 -5.26 1.44
C ASN A 164 15.12 -6.67 0.85
N ALA A 165 14.22 -7.57 1.25
CA ALA A 165 14.18 -8.92 0.71
C ALA A 165 13.75 -8.98 -0.77
N LEU A 166 12.80 -8.13 -1.17
CA LEU A 166 12.39 -7.99 -2.57
C LEU A 166 13.55 -7.49 -3.44
N ASN A 167 14.26 -6.44 -3.00
CA ASN A 167 15.43 -5.94 -3.71
C ASN A 167 16.54 -7.00 -3.81
N ALA A 168 16.85 -7.68 -2.70
CA ALA A 168 17.89 -8.71 -2.67
C ALA A 168 17.56 -9.95 -3.53
N SER A 169 16.27 -10.27 -3.71
CA SER A 169 15.83 -11.33 -4.63
C SER A 169 15.73 -10.87 -6.10
N GLY A 170 15.93 -9.58 -6.37
CA GLY A 170 15.97 -9.05 -7.73
C GLY A 170 14.63 -8.53 -8.26
N PHE A 171 13.67 -8.25 -7.38
CA PHE A 171 12.62 -7.29 -7.69
C PHE A 171 13.17 -5.86 -7.54
N ALA A 172 12.51 -4.89 -8.16
CA ALA A 172 12.76 -3.47 -7.90
C ALA A 172 11.53 -2.86 -7.23
N ILE A 173 11.70 -2.29 -6.03
CA ILE A 173 10.63 -1.57 -5.33
C ILE A 173 10.72 -0.06 -5.63
N PRO A 174 9.67 0.73 -5.32
CA PRO A 174 9.74 2.18 -5.44
C PRO A 174 10.87 2.75 -4.59
N ASP A 175 11.62 3.70 -5.14
CA ASP A 175 12.55 4.52 -4.36
C ASP A 175 11.74 5.46 -3.48
N TYR A 176 11.70 5.15 -2.18
CA TYR A 176 10.91 5.88 -1.20
C TYR A 176 11.57 7.18 -0.70
N ASP A 177 12.81 7.47 -1.13
CA ASP A 177 13.43 8.79 -0.96
C ASP A 177 12.95 9.78 -2.03
N ILE A 178 12.47 9.28 -3.17
CA ILE A 178 11.96 10.10 -4.27
C ILE A 178 10.44 10.04 -4.34
N THR A 179 9.86 8.85 -4.16
CA THR A 179 8.43 8.58 -4.33
C THR A 179 7.75 8.44 -2.97
N PRO A 180 6.84 9.36 -2.60
CA PRO A 180 6.12 9.24 -1.34
C PRO A 180 5.28 7.96 -1.26
N GLY A 181 5.32 7.32 -0.11
CA GLY A 181 4.83 5.96 0.10
C GLY A 181 3.92 5.85 1.31
N GLY A 182 2.82 5.14 1.13
CA GLY A 182 1.82 4.90 2.17
C GLY A 182 0.96 3.68 1.85
N GLY A 183 0.10 3.31 2.80
CA GLY A 183 -0.58 2.04 2.85
C GLY A 183 0.34 0.89 3.25
N PHE A 184 -0.10 -0.34 3.02
CA PHE A 184 0.64 -1.55 3.38
C PHE A 184 0.97 -2.47 2.20
N PHE A 185 1.09 -1.90 1.01
CA PHE A 185 1.43 -2.62 -0.22
C PHE A 185 2.70 -2.07 -0.87
N ILE A 186 3.51 -2.98 -1.42
CA ILE A 186 4.61 -2.65 -2.33
C ILE A 186 4.19 -3.10 -3.72
N PHE A 187 4.28 -2.18 -4.68
CA PHE A 187 4.17 -2.50 -6.11
C PHE A 187 5.59 -2.72 -6.63
N ALA A 188 6.00 -3.98 -6.73
CA ALA A 188 7.35 -4.36 -7.07
C ALA A 188 7.43 -4.70 -8.56
N ARG A 189 8.46 -4.19 -9.24
CA ARG A 189 8.76 -4.52 -10.63
C ARG A 189 9.58 -5.80 -10.70
N ILE A 190 9.22 -6.70 -11.60
CA ILE A 190 9.87 -7.98 -11.85
C ILE A 190 11.18 -7.72 -12.60
N GLY A 191 12.30 -7.91 -11.89
CA GLY A 191 13.63 -7.78 -12.49
C GLY A 191 14.05 -8.99 -13.31
N LYS A 192 15.19 -8.85 -14.01
CA LYS A 192 15.70 -9.84 -14.96
C LYS A 192 15.97 -11.20 -14.32
N SER A 193 16.52 -11.23 -13.12
CA SER A 193 16.80 -12.48 -12.38
C SER A 193 15.51 -13.27 -12.12
N ILE A 194 14.44 -12.59 -11.70
CA ILE A 194 13.14 -13.22 -11.45
C ILE A 194 12.52 -13.75 -12.75
N ARG A 195 12.60 -12.99 -13.86
CA ARG A 195 12.10 -13.46 -15.17
C ARG A 195 12.79 -14.73 -15.64
N ASN A 196 14.09 -14.88 -15.34
CA ASN A 196 14.87 -16.03 -15.77
C ASN A 196 14.51 -17.33 -15.02
N VAL A 197 13.98 -17.22 -13.80
CA VAL A 197 13.62 -18.40 -13.00
C VAL A 197 12.16 -18.83 -13.16
N LEU A 198 11.32 -17.99 -13.78
CA LEU A 198 9.96 -18.33 -14.14
C LEU A 198 9.95 -19.34 -15.30
N PRO A 199 9.34 -20.53 -15.16
CA PRO A 199 9.26 -21.50 -16.25
C PRO A 199 8.49 -20.92 -17.45
N ARG A 200 9.07 -21.02 -18.65
CA ARG A 200 8.55 -20.37 -19.86
C ARG A 200 7.20 -20.94 -20.29
N GLU A 201 6.99 -22.23 -20.03
CA GLU A 201 5.74 -22.95 -20.26
C GLU A 201 4.57 -22.45 -19.41
N ARG A 202 4.82 -21.62 -18.39
CA ARG A 202 3.78 -20.98 -17.58
C ARG A 202 3.31 -19.64 -18.15
N ILE A 203 4.05 -19.06 -19.10
CA ILE A 203 3.79 -17.71 -19.63
C ILE A 203 2.95 -17.80 -20.90
N ASN A 204 1.97 -16.90 -21.03
CA ASN A 204 1.03 -16.82 -22.14
C ASN A 204 0.18 -18.10 -22.34
N VAL A 205 -0.12 -18.79 -21.24
CA VAL A 205 -1.04 -19.94 -21.25
C VAL A 205 -2.48 -19.49 -21.00
N GLU A 206 -3.44 -20.27 -21.48
CA GLU A 206 -4.86 -20.00 -21.24
C GLU A 206 -5.17 -20.06 -19.74
N ASN A 207 -5.78 -18.98 -19.23
CA ASN A 207 -6.25 -18.89 -17.86
C ASN A 207 -7.50 -18.00 -17.81
N LYS A 208 -8.66 -18.61 -17.55
CA LYS A 208 -9.96 -17.93 -17.54
C LYS A 208 -10.09 -16.85 -16.47
N SER A 209 -9.25 -16.88 -15.44
CA SER A 209 -9.25 -15.88 -14.38
C SER A 209 -8.36 -14.68 -14.71
N ALA A 210 -7.43 -14.82 -15.66
CA ALA A 210 -6.56 -13.72 -16.08
C ALA A 210 -7.29 -12.75 -17.03
N PRO A 211 -7.01 -11.44 -16.97
CA PRO A 211 -7.51 -10.49 -17.97
C PRO A 211 -7.15 -10.93 -19.39
N GLY A 212 -8.14 -10.91 -20.30
CA GLY A 212 -7.99 -11.41 -21.67
C GLY A 212 -7.87 -12.94 -21.79
N GLY A 213 -8.08 -13.69 -20.70
CA GLY A 213 -8.04 -15.16 -20.72
C GLY A 213 -6.64 -15.77 -20.83
N ILE A 214 -5.58 -14.97 -20.66
CA ILE A 214 -4.19 -15.39 -20.85
C ILE A 214 -3.36 -15.00 -19.62
N ALA A 215 -2.66 -15.97 -19.04
CA ALA A 215 -1.71 -15.75 -17.95
C ALA A 215 -0.42 -15.11 -18.49
N ARG A 216 -0.39 -13.77 -18.55
CA ARG A 216 0.81 -12.98 -18.86
C ARG A 216 1.82 -13.03 -17.69
N MET A 217 2.94 -12.32 -17.83
CA MET A 217 4.10 -12.43 -16.93
C MET A 217 3.78 -12.29 -15.44
N ASP A 218 3.05 -11.24 -15.05
CA ASP A 218 2.68 -10.99 -13.65
C ASP A 218 1.80 -12.10 -13.07
N TRP A 219 0.84 -12.57 -13.86
CA TRP A 219 -0.09 -13.63 -13.50
C TRP A 219 0.62 -14.98 -13.38
N ALA A 220 1.37 -15.36 -14.41
CA ALA A 220 2.17 -16.58 -14.45
C ALA A 220 3.16 -16.63 -13.28
N LEU A 221 3.84 -15.52 -12.99
CA LEU A 221 4.75 -15.41 -11.86
C LEU A 221 4.03 -15.60 -10.53
N CYS A 222 2.93 -14.89 -10.29
CA CYS A 222 2.19 -15.00 -9.03
C CYS A 222 1.64 -16.41 -8.81
N GLN A 223 1.12 -17.04 -9.87
CA GLN A 223 0.63 -18.41 -9.81
C GLN A 223 1.76 -19.40 -9.49
N TRP A 224 2.87 -19.34 -10.23
CA TRP A 224 4.03 -20.21 -10.02
C TRP A 224 4.64 -20.02 -8.62
N MET A 225 4.80 -18.76 -8.17
CA MET A 225 5.30 -18.47 -6.82
C MET A 225 4.39 -19.04 -5.73
N ALA A 226 3.07 -18.98 -5.92
CA ALA A 226 2.11 -19.54 -4.97
C ALA A 226 2.17 -21.07 -4.93
N GLU A 227 2.17 -21.73 -6.09
CA GLU A 227 2.14 -23.19 -6.23
C GLU A 227 3.45 -23.86 -5.82
N GLU A 228 4.59 -23.33 -6.28
CA GLU A 228 5.87 -24.03 -6.17
C GLU A 228 6.82 -23.43 -5.14
N LYS A 229 6.66 -22.15 -4.81
CA LYS A 229 7.57 -21.42 -3.90
C LYS A 229 6.91 -21.08 -2.57
N GLY A 230 5.59 -21.28 -2.45
CA GLY A 230 4.82 -20.96 -1.26
C GLY A 230 4.82 -19.46 -0.95
N ILE A 231 4.91 -18.60 -1.96
CA ILE A 231 4.84 -17.15 -1.81
C ILE A 231 3.62 -16.64 -2.58
N LEU A 232 2.60 -16.17 -1.86
CA LEU A 232 1.42 -15.60 -2.49
C LEU A 232 1.60 -14.10 -2.70
N CYS A 233 1.57 -13.68 -3.96
CA CYS A 233 1.53 -12.28 -4.39
C CYS A 233 0.27 -12.04 -5.23
N ILE A 234 -0.06 -10.78 -5.50
CA ILE A 234 -1.19 -10.43 -6.35
C ILE A 234 -0.65 -9.90 -7.69
N PRO A 235 -1.09 -10.44 -8.84
CA PRO A 235 -0.72 -9.90 -10.14
C PRO A 235 -1.19 -8.45 -10.28
N ALA A 236 -0.46 -7.64 -11.04
CA ALA A 236 -0.81 -6.24 -11.23
C ALA A 236 -1.99 -6.05 -12.20
N SER A 237 -2.13 -6.95 -13.17
CA SER A 237 -3.10 -6.86 -14.27
C SER A 237 -4.54 -6.57 -13.87
N PRO A 238 -5.10 -7.09 -12.76
CA PRO A 238 -6.45 -6.73 -12.32
C PRO A 238 -6.61 -5.26 -11.85
N PHE A 239 -5.51 -4.54 -11.59
CA PHE A 239 -5.54 -3.12 -11.23
C PHE A 239 -5.47 -2.19 -12.44
N PHE A 240 -5.36 -2.75 -13.65
CA PHE A 240 -5.35 -2.00 -14.90
C PHE A 240 -6.64 -2.27 -15.69
N SER A 241 -7.03 -1.32 -16.54
CA SER A 241 -8.10 -1.56 -17.51
C SER A 241 -7.77 -2.78 -18.38
N ASN A 242 -8.76 -3.57 -18.79
CA ASN A 242 -8.57 -4.73 -19.68
C ASN A 242 -7.68 -4.40 -20.89
N LYS A 243 -7.94 -3.29 -21.57
CA LYS A 243 -7.14 -2.81 -22.71
C LYS A 243 -5.65 -2.65 -22.37
N SER A 244 -5.34 -2.05 -21.22
CA SER A 244 -3.95 -1.83 -20.78
C SER A 244 -3.28 -3.12 -20.31
N ALA A 245 -4.02 -3.99 -19.61
CA ALA A 245 -3.53 -5.30 -19.18
C ALA A 245 -3.22 -6.20 -20.39
N GLU A 246 -4.14 -6.28 -21.36
CA GLU A 246 -3.95 -7.04 -22.60
C GLU A 246 -2.81 -6.50 -23.47
N ALA A 247 -2.58 -5.18 -23.43
CA ALA A 247 -1.42 -4.54 -24.07
C ALA A 247 -0.09 -4.76 -23.33
N GLY A 248 -0.12 -5.42 -22.16
CA GLY A 248 1.07 -5.77 -21.38
C GLY A 248 1.62 -4.68 -20.46
N VAL A 249 0.87 -3.60 -20.21
CA VAL A 249 1.32 -2.47 -19.38
C VAL A 249 1.60 -2.89 -17.93
N SER A 250 0.87 -3.89 -17.43
CA SER A 250 0.96 -4.38 -16.05
C SER A 250 1.90 -5.57 -15.86
N ASP A 251 2.36 -6.19 -16.95
CA ASP A 251 3.06 -7.49 -16.95
C ASP A 251 4.29 -7.53 -16.05
N GLU A 252 4.94 -6.38 -15.88
CA GLU A 252 6.20 -6.29 -15.16
C GLU A 252 6.01 -6.06 -13.67
N PHE A 253 4.78 -6.04 -13.14
CA PHE A 253 4.54 -5.65 -11.76
C PHE A 253 3.76 -6.69 -10.97
N VAL A 254 4.09 -6.80 -9.69
CA VAL A 254 3.34 -7.58 -8.71
C VAL A 254 3.09 -6.72 -7.47
N ARG A 255 1.95 -6.96 -6.82
CA ARG A 255 1.59 -6.30 -5.56
C ARG A 255 1.79 -7.25 -4.40
N ILE A 256 2.64 -6.88 -3.45
CA ILE A 256 2.87 -7.64 -2.21
C ILE A 256 2.38 -6.82 -1.01
N ALA A 257 1.70 -7.48 -0.07
CA ALA A 257 1.21 -6.85 1.15
C ALA A 257 2.13 -7.16 2.34
N PHE A 258 2.50 -6.14 3.11
CA PHE A 258 3.32 -6.27 4.33
C PHE A 258 2.51 -6.10 5.63
N CYS A 259 1.18 -6.11 5.55
CA CYS A 259 0.27 -6.18 6.71
C CYS A 259 0.17 -7.60 7.28
N LYS A 260 1.32 -8.21 7.61
CA LYS A 260 1.45 -9.56 8.19
C LYS A 260 2.28 -9.51 9.48
N SER A 261 2.36 -10.64 10.20
CA SER A 261 3.30 -10.75 11.33
C SER A 261 4.75 -10.63 10.83
N ASP A 262 5.68 -10.26 11.71
CA ASP A 262 7.09 -10.17 11.36
C ASP A 262 7.61 -11.54 10.89
N GLU A 263 7.30 -12.60 11.64
CA GLU A 263 7.63 -13.99 11.29
C GLU A 263 7.14 -14.37 9.88
N THR A 264 5.96 -13.93 9.47
CA THR A 264 5.46 -14.20 8.10
C THR A 264 6.31 -13.47 7.05
N ILE A 265 6.69 -12.23 7.32
CA ILE A 265 7.52 -11.43 6.41
C ILE A 265 8.93 -12.02 6.33
N GLU A 266 9.50 -12.47 7.45
CA GLU A 266 10.82 -13.11 7.52
C GLU A 266 10.83 -14.44 6.74
N LYS A 267 9.83 -15.31 6.95
CA LYS A 267 9.68 -16.55 6.15
C LYS A 267 9.50 -16.26 4.67
N ALA A 268 8.76 -15.20 4.31
CA ALA A 268 8.62 -14.78 2.93
C ALA A 268 9.97 -14.28 2.37
N ALA A 269 10.74 -13.51 3.14
CA ALA A 269 12.06 -13.02 2.78
C ALA A 269 13.04 -14.18 2.48
N GLU A 270 13.09 -15.18 3.35
CA GLU A 270 13.91 -16.38 3.13
C GLU A 270 13.55 -17.11 1.83
N ARG A 271 12.25 -17.26 1.53
CA ARG A 271 11.79 -17.91 0.30
C ARG A 271 12.09 -17.07 -0.94
N LEU A 272 11.93 -15.75 -0.85
CA LEU A 272 12.27 -14.81 -1.93
C LEU A 272 13.74 -14.92 -2.32
N LEU A 273 14.65 -14.94 -1.33
CA LEU A 273 16.09 -15.08 -1.57
C LEU A 273 16.44 -16.41 -2.27
N LYS A 274 15.72 -17.48 -1.94
CA LYS A 274 15.91 -18.81 -2.57
C LYS A 274 15.46 -18.87 -4.04
N LEU A 275 14.65 -17.92 -4.51
CA LEU A 275 14.16 -17.91 -5.90
C LEU A 275 15.30 -17.91 -6.92
N VAL A 276 16.35 -17.13 -6.65
CA VAL A 276 17.45 -16.91 -7.60
C VAL A 276 18.60 -17.90 -7.41
N THR A 277 18.88 -18.31 -6.16
CA THR A 277 19.97 -19.25 -5.84
C THR A 277 19.76 -20.65 -6.40
N SER A 278 18.50 -21.05 -6.61
CA SER A 278 18.16 -22.40 -7.10
C SER A 278 18.54 -22.64 -8.57
N SER A 279 18.87 -21.58 -9.33
CA SER A 279 19.13 -21.65 -10.78
C SER A 279 20.61 -21.70 -11.16
N SER A 280 21.53 -21.49 -10.21
CA SER A 280 22.99 -21.48 -10.44
C SER A 280 23.65 -22.86 -10.24
N GLY A 281 22.87 -23.91 -9.99
CA GLY A 281 23.36 -25.23 -9.57
C GLY A 281 23.18 -26.40 -10.55
N SER A 282 22.66 -26.20 -11.76
CA SER A 282 22.50 -27.30 -12.73
C SER A 282 23.47 -27.20 -13.92
N SER A 283 24.76 -27.16 -13.63
CA SER A 283 25.80 -27.47 -14.61
C SER A 283 27.07 -27.93 -13.89
N THR A 284 27.10 -29.18 -13.44
CA THR A 284 28.35 -29.92 -13.26
C THR A 284 28.14 -31.33 -13.76
N ASP A 285 28.66 -31.56 -14.96
CA ASP A 285 28.96 -32.87 -15.50
C ASP A 285 29.71 -33.71 -14.48
N GLY A 286 29.39 -35.01 -14.46
CA GLY A 286 30.02 -35.98 -13.58
C GLY A 286 31.52 -36.07 -13.84
N ASN A 287 32.29 -36.01 -12.76
CA ASN A 287 33.47 -36.84 -12.65
C ASN A 287 33.67 -37.22 -11.18
N SER A 288 33.40 -38.48 -10.91
CA SER A 288 33.72 -39.17 -9.67
C SER A 288 35.24 -39.35 -9.55
N VAL A 289 35.83 -38.83 -8.48
CA VAL A 289 37.07 -39.39 -7.93
C VAL A 289 36.94 -39.38 -6.40
N ASP A 290 36.82 -40.58 -5.83
CA ASP A 290 37.07 -40.86 -4.43
C ASP A 290 38.53 -40.56 -4.09
N SER A 291 38.79 -39.94 -2.93
CA SER A 291 39.78 -40.44 -1.96
C SER A 291 39.84 -39.56 -0.72
N ASN A 292 39.93 -40.25 0.42
CA ASN A 292 40.27 -39.79 1.75
C ASN A 292 41.38 -38.73 1.78
N ASP A 293 41.22 -37.69 2.59
CA ASP A 293 42.23 -37.38 3.61
C ASP A 293 41.71 -36.35 4.63
N PHE A 294 41.70 -36.75 5.90
CA PHE A 294 41.80 -35.82 7.04
C PHE A 294 43.28 -35.42 7.18
N PRO A 295 43.58 -34.22 7.67
CA PRO A 295 44.23 -34.25 8.98
C PRO A 295 43.79 -33.15 9.96
N VAL A 296 43.94 -33.55 11.21
CA VAL A 296 43.97 -32.80 12.47
C VAL A 296 45.21 -31.89 12.52
N GLU A 297 45.08 -30.67 13.06
CA GLU A 297 45.91 -30.00 14.08
C GLU A 297 45.58 -28.48 14.08
N VAL A 298 45.03 -27.87 15.13
CA VAL A 298 45.50 -27.55 16.51
C VAL A 298 46.42 -26.30 16.59
N ASN A 299 45.99 -25.36 17.45
CA ASN A 299 46.63 -24.17 18.05
C ASN A 299 46.69 -22.87 17.21
N ALA A 300 46.42 -21.68 17.77
CA ALA A 300 46.38 -21.22 19.17
C ALA A 300 45.23 -20.24 19.44
#